data_AF-A0A9Q1H555-F1
#
_entry.id   AF-A0A9Q1H555-F1
#
_cell.length_a   1.000
_cell.length_b   1.000
_cell.length_c   1.000
_cell.angle_alpha   90.00
_cell.angle_beta   90.00
_cell.angle_gamma   90.00
#
_symmetry.space_group_name_H-M   'P 1'
#
loop_
_entity.id
_entity.type
_entity.pdbx_description
1 polymer ?
#
loop_
_entity_poly.entity_id
_entity_poly.type
_entity_poly.pdbx_seq_one_letter_code
_entity_poly.pdbx_strand_id
1 'polypeptide(L)'
;MMGAYFTVLIFFVIIRNIKGFMVQTGDPTGTGKGGQSIWGRKFEDEIDDTLRHNVRGVVSMANNGSDTNGSQFFITYAKQPHLDMKYTIIGKIIDGLEVLDELEKVPVNEKNFRPISEVKLNSVTIHANPIADNAD
;
A
#
# COMPACT_ATOMS: atom_id res chain seq x y z
N MET A 1 15.95 -22.31 14.03
CA MET A 1 14.99 -22.63 12.96
C MET A 1 15.12 -21.51 11.94
N MET A 2 15.69 -21.77 10.78
CA MET A 2 15.85 -20.74 9.74
C MET A 2 14.51 -20.64 9.02
N GLY A 3 13.72 -19.61 9.30
CA GLY A 3 12.44 -19.39 8.62
C GLY A 3 12.67 -19.32 7.11
N ALA A 4 11.84 -20.02 6.32
CA ALA A 4 11.92 -19.96 4.88
C ALA A 4 11.47 -18.56 4.42
N TYR A 5 12.41 -17.75 3.95
CA TYR A 5 12.12 -16.46 3.34
C TYR A 5 11.71 -16.67 1.89
N PHE A 6 10.58 -16.09 1.48
CA PHE A 6 10.17 -16.06 0.08
C PHE A 6 10.27 -14.63 -0.44
N THR A 7 11.00 -14.44 -1.53
CA THR A 7 11.13 -13.14 -2.21
C THR A 7 10.42 -13.21 -3.55
N VAL A 8 9.50 -12.27 -3.76
CA VAL A 8 8.80 -12.09 -5.03
C VAL A 8 9.36 -10.87 -5.72
N LEU A 9 9.77 -11.04 -6.98
CA LEU A 9 10.03 -9.91 -7.87
C LEU A 9 8.71 -9.30 -8.28
N ILE A 10 8.51 -8.04 -7.92
CA ILE A 10 7.35 -7.26 -8.35
C ILE A 10 7.86 -5.91 -8.84
N PHE A 11 7.23 -5.36 -9.87
CA PHE A 11 7.58 -4.06 -10.42
C PHE A 11 6.37 -3.15 -10.33
N PHE A 12 6.16 -2.58 -9.16
CA PHE A 12 5.14 -1.55 -8.97
C PHE A 12 5.78 -0.18 -8.95
N VAL A 13 5.17 0.76 -9.66
CA VAL A 13 5.57 2.15 -9.63
C VAL A 13 4.74 2.92 -8.60
N ILE A 14 5.30 3.98 -8.06
CA ILE A 14 4.52 4.96 -7.30
C ILE A 14 3.64 5.73 -8.28
N ILE A 15 2.32 5.56 -8.16
CA ILE A 15 1.34 6.16 -9.08
C ILE A 15 0.84 7.51 -8.58
N ARG A 16 0.90 7.77 -7.27
CA ARG A 16 0.47 9.02 -6.64
C ARG A 16 1.24 9.24 -5.35
N ASN A 17 1.79 10.43 -5.16
CA ASN A 17 2.58 10.79 -3.98
C ASN A 17 2.19 12.21 -3.54
N ILE A 18 1.43 12.31 -2.45
CA ILE A 18 0.92 13.58 -1.94
C ILE A 18 1.55 13.86 -0.59
N LYS A 19 2.46 14.83 -0.56
CA LYS A 19 3.14 15.28 0.66
C LYS A 19 2.15 15.62 1.77
N GLY A 20 2.41 15.13 2.98
CA GLY A 20 1.56 15.28 4.17
C GLY A 20 0.32 14.39 4.18
N PHE A 21 0.02 13.68 3.08
CA PHE A 21 -1.17 12.85 2.95
C PHE A 21 -0.81 11.36 2.88
N MET A 22 -0.43 10.87 1.70
CA MET A 22 -0.13 9.47 1.46
C MET A 22 0.69 9.25 0.18
N VAL A 23 1.26 8.07 0.05
CA VAL A 23 1.86 7.53 -1.18
C VAL A 23 1.15 6.25 -1.59
N GLN A 24 0.82 6.12 -2.88
CA GLN A 24 0.01 5.04 -3.45
C GLN A 24 0.80 4.26 -4.52
N THR A 25 0.65 2.94 -4.48
CA THR A 25 1.26 2.00 -5.42
C THR A 25 0.37 0.74 -5.58
N GLY A 26 0.91 -0.34 -6.16
CA GLY A 26 0.21 -1.62 -6.30
C GLY A 26 -0.60 -1.78 -7.59
N ASP A 27 -0.41 -0.89 -8.57
CA ASP A 27 -0.96 -1.05 -9.93
C ASP A 27 0.14 -1.58 -10.88
N PRO A 28 0.05 -2.84 -11.36
CA PRO A 28 1.01 -3.41 -12.31
C PRO A 28 1.11 -2.63 -13.63
N THR A 29 0.07 -1.91 -14.02
CA THR A 29 0.05 -1.10 -15.25
C THR A 29 0.67 0.28 -15.05
N GLY A 30 0.81 0.72 -13.80
CA GLY A 30 1.31 2.05 -13.45
C GLY A 30 0.39 3.22 -13.85
N THR A 31 -0.85 2.94 -14.27
CA THR A 31 -1.83 3.94 -14.75
C THR A 31 -2.67 4.55 -13.63
N GLY A 32 -2.74 3.89 -12.48
CA GLY A 32 -3.64 4.20 -11.37
C GLY A 32 -5.03 3.58 -11.50
N LYS A 33 -5.32 2.88 -12.61
CA LYS A 33 -6.63 2.28 -12.89
C LYS A 33 -6.60 0.76 -12.96
N GLY A 34 -5.41 0.15 -12.95
CA GLY A 34 -5.24 -1.29 -13.02
C GLY A 34 -5.19 -1.95 -11.64
N GLY A 35 -4.76 -3.22 -11.64
CA GLY A 35 -4.62 -4.01 -10.44
C GLY A 35 -5.84 -4.88 -10.12
N GLN A 36 -5.58 -6.11 -9.70
CA GLN A 36 -6.57 -7.14 -9.43
C GLN A 36 -6.11 -7.93 -8.20
N SER A 37 -7.06 -8.44 -7.41
CA SER A 37 -6.73 -9.35 -6.32
C SER A 37 -6.27 -10.71 -6.87
N ILE A 38 -5.72 -11.53 -5.98
CA ILE A 38 -5.36 -12.92 -6.29
C ILE A 38 -6.57 -13.78 -6.71
N TRP A 39 -7.79 -13.38 -6.33
CA TRP A 39 -9.03 -14.09 -6.67
C TRP A 39 -9.60 -13.70 -8.04
N GLY A 40 -8.92 -12.84 -8.79
CA GLY A 40 -9.42 -12.41 -10.10
C GLY A 40 -10.67 -11.50 -10.04
N ARG A 41 -11.05 -11.01 -8.86
CA ARG A 41 -12.21 -10.12 -8.67
C ARG A 41 -11.93 -9.07 -7.59
N LYS A 42 -12.83 -8.11 -7.42
CA LYS A 42 -12.80 -7.23 -6.25
C LYS A 42 -13.22 -7.99 -5.00
N PHE A 43 -12.77 -7.54 -3.83
CA PHE A 43 -13.11 -8.12 -2.54
C PHE A 43 -13.54 -7.06 -1.53
N GLU A 44 -14.22 -7.53 -0.50
CA GLU A 44 -14.86 -6.77 0.57
C GLU A 44 -13.89 -5.87 1.36
N ASP A 45 -14.45 -4.82 1.96
CA ASP A 45 -13.76 -4.06 3.00
C ASP A 45 -13.78 -4.83 4.34
N GLU A 46 -12.65 -4.82 5.06
CA GLU A 46 -12.52 -5.40 6.40
C GLU A 46 -12.31 -4.26 7.39
N ILE A 47 -13.42 -3.75 7.94
CA ILE A 47 -13.41 -2.56 8.78
C ILE A 47 -13.42 -2.94 10.26
N ASP A 48 -12.41 -2.46 10.99
CA ASP A 48 -12.27 -2.61 12.43
C ASP A 48 -12.28 -1.23 13.10
N ASP A 49 -13.07 -1.07 14.18
CA ASP A 49 -13.22 0.22 14.86
C ASP A 49 -12.05 0.59 15.80
N THR A 50 -11.13 -0.33 16.01
CA THR A 50 -9.88 -0.12 16.76
C THR A 50 -8.73 0.30 15.84
N LEU A 51 -8.81 -0.02 14.54
CA LEU A 51 -7.81 0.36 13.54
C LEU A 51 -8.13 1.73 12.96
N ARG A 52 -7.16 2.66 13.04
CA ARG A 52 -7.33 4.07 12.64
C ARG A 52 -6.11 4.59 11.91
N HIS A 53 -6.31 5.49 10.95
CA HIS A 53 -5.27 6.26 10.28
C HIS A 53 -4.77 7.40 11.19
N ASN A 54 -4.35 7.07 12.41
CA ASN A 54 -4.04 8.03 13.47
C ASN A 54 -2.55 8.40 13.56
N VAL A 55 -1.69 7.73 12.79
CA VAL A 55 -0.23 7.91 12.79
C VAL A 55 0.34 7.84 11.38
N ARG A 56 1.60 8.25 11.23
CA ARG A 56 2.41 8.01 10.04
C ARG A 56 2.66 6.51 9.85
N GLY A 57 2.71 6.07 8.60
CA GLY A 57 3.08 4.71 8.22
C GLY A 57 1.96 3.68 8.29
N VAL A 58 0.70 4.09 8.37
CA VAL A 58 -0.44 3.15 8.25
C VAL A 58 -0.56 2.70 6.80
N VAL A 59 -0.70 1.40 6.58
CA VAL A 59 -0.82 0.77 5.25
C VAL A 59 -2.26 0.32 5.05
N SER A 60 -2.89 0.78 3.97
CA SER A 60 -4.30 0.55 3.70
C SER A 60 -4.57 0.24 2.24
N MET A 61 -5.65 -0.51 1.98
CA MET A 61 -6.09 -0.82 0.62
C MET A 61 -6.66 0.43 -0.06
N ALA A 62 -6.33 0.64 -1.34
CA ALA A 62 -6.99 1.63 -2.17
C ALA A 62 -8.21 1.01 -2.86
N ASN A 63 -9.33 1.72 -2.86
CA ASN A 63 -10.59 1.29 -3.45
C ASN A 63 -11.27 2.43 -4.24
N ASN A 64 -12.28 2.08 -5.04
CA ASN A 64 -13.14 2.99 -5.82
C ASN A 64 -14.58 3.02 -5.27
N GLY A 65 -14.72 2.90 -3.94
CA GLY A 65 -15.99 2.67 -3.26
C GLY A 65 -15.99 1.36 -2.49
N SER A 66 -17.04 1.15 -1.69
CA SER A 66 -17.14 -0.01 -0.81
C SER A 66 -16.97 -1.33 -1.55
N ASP A 67 -16.22 -2.26 -0.95
CA ASP A 67 -16.00 -3.63 -1.44
C ASP A 67 -15.35 -3.70 -2.84
N THR A 68 -14.49 -2.72 -3.15
CA THR A 68 -13.76 -2.67 -4.44
C THR A 68 -12.24 -2.84 -4.32
N ASN A 69 -11.79 -3.54 -3.28
CA ASN A 69 -10.37 -3.78 -3.04
C ASN A 69 -9.75 -4.65 -4.14
N GLY A 70 -8.48 -4.36 -4.47
CA GLY A 70 -7.71 -5.05 -5.51
C GLY A 70 -6.27 -5.27 -5.08
N SER A 71 -5.31 -4.84 -5.89
CA SER A 71 -3.89 -4.89 -5.53
C SER A 71 -3.30 -3.54 -5.13
N GLN A 72 -4.02 -2.44 -5.37
CA GLN A 72 -3.54 -1.11 -5.03
C GLN A 72 -3.65 -0.85 -3.53
N PHE A 73 -2.63 -0.23 -2.97
CA PHE A 73 -2.56 0.16 -1.56
C PHE A 73 -1.83 1.49 -1.42
N PHE A 74 -1.98 2.11 -0.26
CA PHE A 74 -1.30 3.34 0.08
C PHE A 74 -0.72 3.30 1.49
N ILE A 75 0.23 4.20 1.74
CA ILE A 75 0.89 4.40 3.03
C ILE A 75 0.70 5.85 3.45
N THR A 76 0.22 6.10 4.67
CA THR A 76 -0.02 7.46 5.17
C THR A 76 1.27 8.13 5.61
N TYR A 77 1.41 9.42 5.28
CA TYR A 77 2.50 10.25 5.78
C TYR A 77 2.17 10.92 7.13
N ALA A 78 0.88 11.08 7.44
CA ALA A 78 0.42 11.69 8.68
C ALA A 78 -0.92 11.08 9.11
N LYS A 79 -1.48 11.59 10.21
CA LYS A 79 -2.83 11.25 10.67
C LYS A 79 -3.89 11.69 9.64
N GLN A 80 -4.73 10.76 9.19
CA GLN A 80 -5.79 10.96 8.18
C GLN A 80 -7.15 10.39 8.63
N PRO A 81 -7.79 10.95 9.68
CA PRO A 81 -9.00 10.38 10.29
C PRO A 81 -10.20 10.34 9.34
N HIS A 82 -10.18 11.14 8.26
CA HIS A 82 -11.24 11.15 7.25
C HIS A 82 -11.25 9.88 6.36
N LEU A 83 -10.20 9.05 6.45
CA LEU A 83 -10.08 7.74 5.79
C LEU A 83 -10.59 6.58 6.65
N ASP A 84 -10.81 6.81 7.96
CA ASP A 84 -11.28 5.78 8.87
C ASP A 84 -12.66 5.26 8.44
N MET A 85 -12.89 3.96 8.63
CA MET A 85 -14.10 3.24 8.22
C MET A 85 -14.40 3.25 6.71
N LYS A 86 -13.47 3.73 5.86
CA LYS A 86 -13.62 3.77 4.39
C LYS A 86 -12.60 2.92 3.64
N TYR A 87 -11.45 2.65 4.27
CA TYR A 87 -10.36 1.90 3.68
C TYR A 87 -9.87 0.86 4.68
N THR A 88 -9.77 -0.39 4.24
CA THR A 88 -9.22 -1.50 5.03
C THR A 88 -7.78 -1.21 5.40
N ILE A 89 -7.47 -1.19 6.70
CA ILE A 89 -6.10 -1.09 7.21
C ILE A 89 -5.53 -2.50 7.28
N ILE A 90 -4.43 -2.75 6.56
CA ILE A 90 -3.79 -4.08 6.46
C ILE A 90 -2.46 -4.16 7.21
N GLY A 91 -1.95 -3.04 7.72
CA GLY A 91 -0.73 -3.04 8.49
C GLY A 91 -0.18 -1.66 8.82
N LYS A 92 1.05 -1.66 9.33
CA LYS A 92 1.79 -0.46 9.68
C LYS A 92 3.29 -0.69 9.46
N ILE A 93 3.99 0.32 8.96
CA ILE A 93 5.44 0.32 8.90
C ILE A 93 6.01 0.24 10.32
N ILE A 94 6.87 -0.75 10.54
CA ILE A 94 7.57 -0.97 11.82
C ILE A 94 9.06 -0.61 11.74
N ASP A 95 9.63 -0.53 10.54
CA ASP A 95 11.05 -0.21 10.29
C ASP A 95 11.19 0.49 8.92
N GLY A 96 12.24 1.29 8.74
CA GLY A 96 12.50 2.03 7.50
C GLY A 96 11.63 3.28 7.28
N LEU A 97 11.21 3.95 8.36
CA LEU A 97 10.44 5.21 8.26
C LEU A 97 11.22 6.34 7.56
N GLU A 98 12.55 6.33 7.62
CA GLU A 98 13.42 7.24 6.90
C GLU A 98 13.27 7.13 5.39
N VAL A 99 12.99 5.93 4.85
CA VAL A 99 12.70 5.74 3.43
C VAL A 99 11.37 6.40 3.07
N LEU A 100 10.39 6.33 3.98
CA LEU A 100 9.12 7.03 3.81
C LEU A 100 9.31 8.56 3.83
N ASP A 101 10.23 9.08 4.66
CA ASP A 101 10.59 10.50 4.66
C ASP A 101 11.23 10.95 3.35
N GLU A 102 12.09 10.13 2.75
CA GLU A 102 12.67 10.42 1.43
C GLU A 102 11.62 10.33 0.31
N LEU A 103 10.73 9.34 0.35
CA LEU A 103 9.61 9.22 -0.58
C LEU A 103 8.72 10.47 -0.56
N GLU A 104 8.46 11.03 0.61
CA GLU A 104 7.62 12.23 0.76
C GLU A 104 8.23 13.50 0.14
N LYS A 105 9.56 13.53 -0.01
CA LYS A 105 10.29 14.65 -0.61
C LYS A 105 10.42 14.54 -2.13
N VAL A 106 10.08 13.38 -2.72
CA VAL A 106 10.21 13.15 -4.17
C VAL A 106 9.40 14.19 -4.95
N PRO A 107 10.01 14.93 -5.90
CA PRO A 107 9.30 15.87 -6.75
C PRO A 107 8.20 15.21 -7.57
N VAL A 108 7.02 15.83 -7.62
CA VAL A 108 5.84 15.33 -8.34
C VAL A 108 5.30 16.34 -9.34
N ASN A 109 4.57 15.84 -10.33
CA ASN A 109 3.74 16.67 -11.18
C ASN A 109 2.55 17.22 -10.37
N GLU A 110 2.37 18.53 -10.34
CA GLU A 110 1.35 19.19 -9.51
C GLU A 110 -0.10 18.83 -9.89
N LYS A 111 -0.35 18.42 -11.14
CA LYS A 111 -1.72 18.14 -11.61
C LYS A 111 -2.23 16.78 -11.17
N ASN A 112 -1.36 15.77 -11.12
CA ASN A 112 -1.76 14.38 -10.86
C ASN A 112 -0.99 13.74 -9.70
N PHE A 113 -0.03 14.46 -9.11
CA PHE A 113 0.81 14.00 -8.01
C PHE A 113 1.65 12.76 -8.32
N ARG A 114 1.89 12.48 -9.62
CA ARG A 114 2.78 11.40 -10.03
C ARG A 114 4.23 11.88 -9.91
N PRO A 115 5.16 11.08 -9.33
CA PRO A 115 6.58 11.41 -9.32
C PRO A 115 7.12 11.79 -10.70
N ILE A 116 7.95 12.83 -10.76
CA ILE A 116 8.60 13.28 -12.00
C ILE A 116 9.60 12.23 -12.47
N SER A 117 10.41 11.74 -11.53
CA SER A 117 11.27 10.58 -11.73
C SER A 117 10.57 9.34 -11.19
N GLU A 118 10.63 8.26 -11.96
CA GLU A 118 9.97 7.02 -11.61
C GLU A 118 10.58 6.40 -10.35
N VAL A 119 9.72 6.04 -9.40
CA VAL A 119 10.09 5.33 -8.17
C VAL A 119 9.40 3.97 -8.17
N LYS A 120 10.16 2.91 -7.88
CA LYS A 120 9.73 1.51 -7.99
C LYS A 120 9.91 0.73 -6.69
N LEU A 121 8.93 -0.13 -6.42
CA LEU A 121 9.10 -1.31 -5.59
C LEU A 121 9.62 -2.42 -6.49
N ASN A 122 10.83 -2.93 -6.20
CA ASN A 122 11.54 -3.90 -7.05
C ASN A 122 11.32 -5.36 -6.62
N SER A 123 11.10 -5.58 -5.33
CA SER A 123 10.87 -6.89 -4.75
C SER A 123 10.20 -6.75 -3.40
N VAL A 124 9.55 -7.83 -2.95
CA VAL A 124 9.01 -7.97 -1.61
C VAL A 124 9.52 -9.27 -1.02
N THR A 125 10.05 -9.21 0.20
CA THR A 125 10.47 -10.38 0.97
C THR A 125 9.48 -10.58 2.12
N ILE A 126 8.93 -11.80 2.21
CA ILE A 126 8.03 -12.19 3.29
C ILE A 126 8.89 -12.80 4.41
N HIS A 127 8.89 -12.15 5.58
CA HIS A 127 9.70 -12.56 6.74
C HIS A 127 8.98 -13.58 7.64
N ALA A 128 7.65 -13.53 7.69
CA ALA A 128 6.81 -14.50 8.35
C ALA A 128 5.56 -14.71 7.49
N ASN A 129 5.23 -15.96 7.19
CA ASN A 129 4.02 -16.32 6.47
C ASN A 129 3.02 -16.96 7.46
N PRO A 130 2.09 -16.19 8.05
CA PRO A 130 1.17 -16.70 9.06
C PRO A 130 0.13 -17.70 8.52
N ILE A 131 0.04 -17.86 7.20
CA ILE A 131 -0.91 -18.77 6.54
C ILE A 131 -0.22 -19.98 5.88
N ALA A 132 1.10 -20.16 6.06
CA ALA A 132 1.84 -21.27 5.47
C ALA A 132 1.32 -22.65 5.93
N ASP A 133 0.87 -22.74 7.18
CA ASP A 133 0.41 -23.99 7.78
C ASP A 133 -1.06 -24.34 7.43
N ASN A 134 -1.76 -23.46 6.72
CA ASN A 134 -3.17 -23.63 6.35
C ASN A 134 -3.39 -23.87 4.85
N ALA A 135 -2.31 -24.14 4.10
CA ALA A 135 -2.37 -24.40 2.66
C ALA A 135 -2.42 -25.91 2.40
N ASP A 136 -3.62 -26.50 2.56
CA ASP A 136 -3.96 -27.86 2.09
C ASP A 136 -4.63 -27.82 0.70
#